data_AF-A0A915B6N9-F1
#
_entry.id   AF-A0A915B6N9-F1
#
_cell.length_a   1.000
_cell.length_b   1.000
_cell.length_c   1.000
_cell.angle_alpha   90.00
_cell.angle_beta   90.00
_cell.angle_gamma   90.00
#
_symmetry.space_group_name_H-M   'P 1'
#
loop_
_entity.id
_entity.type
_entity.pdbx_description
1 polymer ?
#
loop_
_entity_poly.entity_id
_entity_poly.type
_entity_poly.pdbx_seq_one_letter_code
_entity_poly.pdbx_strand_id
1 'polypeptide(L)'
;MYLLRDPIMILLDEPTKDIDSLSGYQLMSSLNNYMRRNQRMAVVAMRYPRSDLYQLMTQITILFYGETLYSGYTKQMPFYFRQIGYPCPNNENPAVYYLSLATIDRETSERYHETQQQATQLIHVFKQHTNTQQQRSRLIEPIYPIVHKRPLCIHGTPNSFNQLLTLTSGHLRC
;
A
#
# COMPACT_ATOMS: atom_id res chain seq x y z
N MET A 1 8.01 -7.65 18.78
CA MET A 1 7.87 -6.51 19.72
C MET A 1 7.54 -5.18 19.02
N TYR A 2 6.99 -5.16 17.80
CA TYR A 2 6.71 -3.92 17.06
C TYR A 2 5.30 -3.35 17.29
N LEU A 3 4.30 -4.21 17.54
CA LEU A 3 2.92 -3.77 17.79
C LEU A 3 2.73 -3.07 19.16
N LEU A 4 3.60 -3.36 20.13
CA LEU A 4 3.47 -2.86 21.51
C LEU A 4 3.74 -1.35 21.63
N ARG A 5 4.29 -0.72 20.60
CA ARG A 5 4.61 0.72 20.58
C ARG A 5 3.54 1.58 19.90
N ASP A 6 2.39 1.00 19.51
CA ASP A 6 1.33 1.67 18.73
C ASP A 6 1.87 2.57 17.59
N PRO A 7 2.69 2.02 16.68
CA PRO A 7 3.28 2.80 15.60
C PRO A 7 2.20 3.30 14.63
N ILE A 8 2.36 4.52 14.13
CA ILE A 8 1.45 5.13 13.14
C ILE A 8 1.44 4.33 11.83
N MET A 9 2.60 3.79 11.45
CA MET A 9 2.80 2.99 10.24
C MET A 9 3.65 1.75 10.55
N ILE A 10 3.26 0.60 10.00
CA ILE A 10 4.03 -0.64 10.04
C ILE A 10 4.44 -1.04 8.64
N LEU A 11 5.72 -1.40 8.47
CA LEU A 11 6.25 -2.01 7.26
C LEU A 11 6.53 -3.48 7.55
N LEU A 12 5.93 -4.37 6.77
CA LEU A 12 6.12 -5.82 6.90
C LEU A 12 6.69 -6.37 5.59
N ASP A 13 7.80 -7.09 5.69
CA ASP A 13 8.37 -7.82 4.57
C ASP A 13 7.97 -9.29 4.66
N GLU A 14 7.23 -9.76 3.66
CA GLU A 14 6.78 -11.16 3.50
C GLU A 14 6.25 -11.85 4.79
N PRO A 15 5.28 -11.25 5.53
CA PRO A 15 4.86 -11.75 6.84
C PRO A 15 4.18 -13.13 6.81
N THR A 16 3.84 -13.66 5.63
CA THR A 16 3.14 -14.94 5.46
C THR A 16 3.99 -16.03 4.80
N LYS A 17 5.30 -15.80 4.61
CA LYS A 17 6.16 -16.73 3.85
C LYS A 17 6.27 -18.12 4.49
N ASP A 18 6.49 -18.15 5.79
CA ASP A 18 6.77 -19.38 6.56
C ASP A 18 5.61 -19.75 7.49
N ILE A 19 4.40 -19.28 7.17
CA ILE A 19 3.19 -19.51 7.95
C ILE A 19 2.22 -20.34 7.11
N ASP A 20 1.54 -21.28 7.75
CA ASP A 20 0.50 -22.07 7.09
C ASP A 20 -0.64 -21.18 6.55
N SER A 21 -1.45 -21.78 5.68
CA SER A 21 -2.48 -21.03 4.96
C SER A 21 -3.53 -20.39 5.85
N LEU A 22 -3.97 -21.08 6.88
CA LEU A 22 -5.00 -20.61 7.79
C LEU A 22 -4.45 -19.57 8.76
N SER A 23 -3.33 -19.85 9.40
CA SER A 23 -2.69 -18.94 10.34
C SER A 23 -2.21 -17.67 9.64
N GLY A 24 -1.72 -17.77 8.41
CA GLY A 24 -1.34 -16.60 7.60
C GLY A 24 -2.53 -15.69 7.29
N TYR A 25 -3.68 -16.28 6.96
CA TYR A 25 -4.92 -15.53 6.79
C TYR A 25 -5.38 -14.89 8.11
N GLN A 26 -5.36 -15.62 9.22
CA GLN A 26 -5.74 -15.11 10.54
C GLN A 26 -4.84 -13.96 11.00
N LEU A 27 -3.53 -14.07 10.76
CA LEU A 27 -2.55 -13.02 11.04
C LEU A 27 -2.89 -11.75 10.25
N MET A 28 -3.05 -11.87 8.93
CA MET A 28 -3.34 -10.73 8.05
C MET A 28 -4.72 -10.11 8.34
N SER A 29 -5.72 -10.93 8.64
CA SER A 29 -7.06 -10.48 9.02
C SER A 29 -7.03 -9.71 10.35
N SER A 30 -6.32 -10.25 11.35
CA SER A 30 -6.14 -9.58 12.65
C SER A 30 -5.39 -8.26 12.51
N LEU A 31 -4.35 -8.25 11.69
CA LEU A 31 -3.60 -7.03 11.37
C LEU A 31 -4.49 -5.99 10.70
N ASN A 32 -5.22 -6.35 9.65
CA ASN A 32 -6.16 -5.46 8.96
C ASN A 32 -7.22 -4.89 9.92
N ASN A 33 -7.78 -5.72 10.80
CA ASN A 33 -8.75 -5.29 11.80
C ASN A 33 -8.14 -4.32 12.82
N TYR A 34 -6.93 -4.60 13.32
CA TYR A 34 -6.21 -3.72 14.23
C TYR A 34 -5.92 -2.36 13.58
N MET A 35 -5.41 -2.36 12.35
CA MET A 35 -5.10 -1.14 11.60
C MET A 35 -6.33 -0.26 11.38
N ARG A 36 -7.46 -0.88 11.01
CA ARG A 36 -8.74 -0.17 10.81
C ARG A 36 -9.27 0.44 12.10
N ARG A 37 -9.25 -0.30 13.21
CA ARG A 37 -9.76 0.18 14.51
C ARG A 37 -8.94 1.34 15.05
N ASN A 38 -7.62 1.29 14.89
CA ASN A 38 -6.72 2.28 15.45
C ASN A 38 -6.37 3.42 14.48
N GLN A 39 -6.92 3.42 13.27
CA GLN A 39 -6.59 4.39 12.21
C GLN A 39 -5.07 4.44 11.96
N ARG A 40 -4.50 3.28 11.68
CA ARG A 40 -3.07 3.07 11.40
C ARG A 40 -2.87 2.54 9.99
N MET A 41 -1.65 2.67 9.47
CA MET A 41 -1.29 2.18 8.14
C MET A 41 -0.37 0.98 8.23
N ALA A 42 -0.61 -0.05 7.41
CA ALA A 42 0.33 -1.14 7.21
C ALA A 42 0.68 -1.23 5.73
N VAL A 43 1.97 -1.27 5.42
CA VAL A 43 2.49 -1.58 4.09
C VAL A 43 3.11 -2.96 4.18
N VAL A 44 2.66 -3.86 3.30
CA VAL A 44 3.10 -5.24 3.28
C VAL A 44 3.68 -5.56 1.92
N ALA A 45 4.95 -5.96 1.90
CA ALA A 45 5.57 -6.53 0.71
C ALA A 45 5.21 -8.02 0.63
N MET A 46 4.69 -8.46 -0.51
CA MET A 46 4.33 -9.86 -0.75
C MET A 46 4.91 -10.31 -2.09
N ARG A 47 5.58 -11.46 -2.08
CA ARG A 47 6.11 -12.08 -3.31
C ARG A 47 5.03 -12.72 -4.17
N TYR A 48 4.08 -13.40 -3.53
CA TYR A 48 3.00 -14.11 -4.20
C TYR A 48 1.67 -13.79 -3.51
N PRO A 49 0.82 -12.95 -4.14
CA PRO A 49 -0.44 -12.54 -3.54
C PRO A 49 -1.44 -13.70 -3.62
N ARG A 50 -1.76 -14.28 -2.47
CA ARG A 50 -2.75 -15.35 -2.39
C ARG A 50 -4.18 -14.81 -2.51
N SER A 51 -5.08 -15.61 -3.06
CA SER A 51 -6.46 -15.20 -3.37
C SER A 51 -7.28 -14.84 -2.13
N ASP A 52 -7.00 -15.50 -1.00
CA ASP A 52 -7.59 -15.21 0.31
C ASP A 52 -7.11 -13.87 0.89
N LEU A 53 -5.83 -13.54 0.70
CA LEU A 53 -5.25 -12.28 1.15
C LEU A 53 -5.62 -11.10 0.26
N TYR A 54 -5.83 -11.34 -1.04
CA TYR A 54 -6.25 -10.31 -2.01
C TYR A 54 -7.47 -9.52 -1.54
N GLN A 55 -8.44 -10.20 -0.94
CA GLN A 55 -9.68 -9.57 -0.44
C GLN A 55 -9.45 -8.66 0.77
N LEU A 56 -8.38 -8.89 1.52
CA LEU A 56 -8.03 -8.10 2.71
C LEU A 56 -7.29 -6.80 2.34
N MET A 57 -6.67 -6.74 1.16
CA MET A 57 -5.90 -5.59 0.69
C MET A 57 -6.83 -4.45 0.28
N THR A 58 -6.59 -3.25 0.82
CA THR A 58 -7.31 -2.02 0.44
C THR A 58 -6.76 -1.40 -0.83
N GLN A 59 -5.43 -1.35 -0.92
CA GLN A 59 -4.67 -0.75 -2.01
C GLN A 59 -3.55 -1.69 -2.40
N ILE A 60 -3.28 -1.80 -3.70
CA ILE A 60 -2.21 -2.63 -4.26
C ILE A 60 -1.30 -1.72 -5.07
N THR A 61 0.00 -1.94 -4.92
CA THR A 61 1.03 -1.33 -5.76
C THR A 61 1.86 -2.44 -6.38
N ILE A 62 1.92 -2.47 -7.70
CA ILE A 62 2.72 -3.41 -8.49
C ILE A 62 3.94 -2.66 -9.01
N LEU A 63 5.12 -3.22 -8.74
CA LEU A 63 6.40 -2.65 -9.13
C LEU A 63 7.08 -3.54 -10.17
N PHE A 64 7.78 -2.89 -11.10
CA PHE A 64 8.61 -3.53 -12.11
C PHE A 64 9.94 -2.79 -12.19
N TYR A 65 11.06 -3.42 -11.82
CA TYR A 65 12.39 -2.80 -11.77
C TYR A 65 12.44 -1.41 -11.10
N GLY A 66 11.71 -1.24 -9.99
CA GLY A 66 11.65 0.02 -9.24
C GLY A 66 10.66 1.05 -9.80
N GLU A 67 10.06 0.79 -10.95
CA GLU A 67 9.01 1.62 -11.54
C GLU A 67 7.62 1.12 -11.14
N THR A 68 6.67 2.04 -11.03
CA THR A 68 5.28 1.69 -10.68
C THR A 68 4.51 1.31 -11.93
N LEU A 69 4.10 0.05 -12.03
CA LEU A 69 3.24 -0.44 -13.09
C LEU A 69 1.77 -0.15 -12.80
N TYR A 70 1.37 -0.25 -11.53
CA TYR A 70 0.04 0.11 -11.06
C TYR A 70 0.08 0.49 -9.58
N SER A 71 -0.66 1.53 -9.19
CA SER A 71 -0.94 1.84 -7.79
C SER A 71 -2.36 2.36 -7.66
N GLY A 72 -3.16 1.72 -6.82
CA GLY A 72 -4.56 2.11 -6.64
C GLY A 72 -5.35 1.13 -5.80
N TYR A 73 -6.63 1.43 -5.58
CA TYR A 73 -7.51 0.58 -4.80
C TYR A 73 -7.66 -0.79 -5.46
N THR A 74 -7.63 -1.86 -4.66
CA THR A 74 -7.77 -3.25 -5.11
C THR A 74 -9.00 -3.45 -6.00
N LYS A 75 -10.11 -2.79 -5.67
CA LYS A 75 -11.37 -2.86 -6.42
C LYS A 75 -11.30 -2.20 -7.80
N GLN A 76 -10.44 -1.19 -7.98
CA GLN A 76 -10.30 -0.45 -9.24
C GLN A 76 -9.33 -1.13 -10.21
N MET A 77 -8.43 -1.97 -9.71
CA MET A 77 -7.40 -2.63 -10.49
C MET A 77 -7.96 -3.41 -11.70
N PRO A 78 -9.00 -4.27 -11.57
CA PRO A 78 -9.52 -4.98 -12.73
C PRO A 78 -10.16 -4.08 -13.79
N PHE A 79 -10.76 -2.96 -13.37
CA PHE A 79 -11.36 -1.99 -14.30
C PHE A 79 -10.30 -1.23 -15.09
N TYR A 80 -9.21 -0.83 -14.43
CA TYR A 80 -8.06 -0.19 -15.08
C TYR A 80 -7.45 -1.09 -16.14
N PHE A 81 -7.09 -2.33 -15.77
CA PHE A 81 -6.46 -3.26 -16.70
C PHE A 81 -7.37 -3.64 -17.87
N ARG A 82 -8.68 -3.77 -17.64
CA ARG A 82 -9.66 -3.94 -18.72
C ARG A 82 -9.66 -2.76 -19.70
N GLN A 83 -9.56 -1.52 -19.22
CA GLN A 83 -9.57 -0.33 -20.07
C GLN A 83 -8.34 -0.24 -20.98
N ILE A 84 -7.19 -0.75 -20.52
CA ILE A 84 -5.93 -0.76 -21.30
C ILE A 84 -5.76 -2.04 -22.14
N GLY A 85 -6.78 -2.90 -22.22
CA GLY A 85 -6.77 -4.09 -23.09
C GLY A 85 -6.28 -5.39 -22.44
N TYR A 86 -6.12 -5.44 -21.12
CA TYR A 86 -5.67 -6.62 -20.37
C TYR A 86 -6.77 -7.13 -19.41
N PRO A 87 -7.89 -7.70 -19.90
CA PRO A 87 -8.90 -8.26 -19.02
C PRO A 87 -8.40 -9.54 -18.35
N CYS A 88 -8.55 -9.63 -17.03
CA CYS A 88 -8.30 -10.87 -16.30
C CYS A 88 -9.25 -11.99 -16.78
N PRO A 89 -8.74 -13.21 -17.03
CA PRO A 89 -9.56 -14.38 -17.31
C PRO A 89 -10.54 -14.70 -16.18
N ASN A 90 -11.65 -15.38 -16.53
CA ASN A 90 -12.60 -15.88 -15.54
C ASN A 90 -11.95 -16.99 -14.70
N ASN A 91 -12.20 -17.00 -13.39
CA ASN A 91 -11.64 -17.95 -12.40
C ASN A 91 -10.14 -17.82 -12.11
N GLU A 92 -9.46 -16.78 -12.59
CA GLU A 92 -8.10 -16.47 -12.17
C GLU A 92 -8.07 -15.45 -11.03
N ASN A 93 -7.01 -15.52 -10.21
CA ASN A 93 -6.76 -14.50 -9.22
C ASN A 93 -6.23 -13.23 -9.92
N PRO A 94 -6.97 -12.10 -9.90
CA PRO A 94 -6.54 -10.88 -10.59
C PRO A 94 -5.18 -10.38 -10.11
N ALA A 95 -4.85 -10.51 -8.82
CA ALA A 95 -3.53 -10.08 -8.34
C ALA A 95 -2.38 -10.91 -8.90
N VAL A 96 -2.57 -12.22 -9.05
CA VAL A 96 -1.55 -13.09 -9.65
C VAL A 96 -1.45 -12.84 -11.15
N TYR A 97 -2.59 -12.69 -11.84
CA TYR A 97 -2.63 -12.39 -13.27
C TYR A 97 -1.93 -11.06 -13.59
N TYR A 98 -2.25 -9.96 -12.89
CA TYR A 98 -1.59 -8.68 -13.17
C TYR A 98 -0.13 -8.65 -12.70
N LEU A 99 0.24 -9.44 -11.70
CA LEU A 99 1.64 -9.62 -11.32
C LEU A 99 2.43 -10.40 -12.39
N SER A 100 1.81 -11.36 -13.08
CA SER A 100 2.47 -12.08 -14.17
C SER A 100 2.78 -11.17 -15.36
N LEU A 101 1.93 -10.17 -15.64
CA LEU A 101 2.22 -9.11 -16.62
C LEU A 101 3.44 -8.26 -16.24
N ALA A 102 3.78 -8.21 -14.95
CA ALA A 102 4.96 -7.53 -14.40
C ALA A 102 6.14 -8.50 -14.15
N THR A 103 6.06 -9.74 -14.65
CA THR A 103 7.13 -10.73 -14.50
C THR A 103 7.85 -10.91 -15.82
N ILE A 104 9.16 -11.12 -15.77
CA ILE A 104 10.00 -11.31 -16.96
C ILE A 104 10.22 -12.78 -17.16
N ASP A 105 9.92 -13.24 -18.36
CA ASP A 105 10.28 -14.57 -18.81
C ASP A 105 11.73 -14.54 -19.33
N ARG A 106 12.56 -15.46 -18.81
CA ARG A 106 13.99 -15.56 -19.15
C ARG A 106 14.33 -16.85 -19.88
N GLU A 107 13.33 -17.63 -20.29
CA GLU A 107 13.55 -18.93 -20.95
C GLU A 107 14.23 -18.76 -22.32
N THR A 108 13.79 -17.78 -23.12
CA THR A 108 14.40 -17.43 -24.40
C THR A 108 14.65 -15.94 -24.51
N SER A 109 15.64 -15.56 -25.32
CA SER A 109 15.94 -14.15 -25.60
C SER A 109 14.72 -13.43 -26.17
N GLU A 110 13.94 -14.06 -27.06
CA GLU A 110 12.74 -13.45 -27.65
C GLU A 110 11.69 -13.14 -26.59
N ARG A 111 11.36 -14.12 -25.73
CA ARG A 111 10.39 -13.94 -24.62
C ARG A 111 10.84 -12.87 -23.62
N TYR A 112 12.13 -12.80 -23.35
CA TYR A 112 12.70 -11.75 -22.51
C TYR A 112 12.43 -10.35 -23.08
N HIS A 113 12.70 -10.15 -24.37
CA HIS A 113 12.47 -8.85 -25.01
C HIS A 113 10.97 -8.52 -25.08
N GLU A 114 10.11 -9.50 -25.41
CA GLU A 114 8.65 -9.33 -25.45
C GLU A 114 8.09 -8.90 -24.08
N THR A 115 8.39 -9.67 -23.02
CA THR A 115 7.87 -9.40 -21.67
C THR A 115 8.40 -8.09 -21.11
N GLN A 116 9.67 -7.76 -21.36
CA GLN A 116 10.24 -6.48 -20.96
C GLN A 116 9.59 -5.30 -21.69
N GLN A 117 9.36 -5.39 -23.00
CA GLN A 117 8.70 -4.35 -23.77
C GLN A 117 7.26 -4.15 -23.30
N GLN A 118 6.52 -5.24 -23.09
CA GLN A 118 5.15 -5.20 -22.57
C GLN A 118 5.09 -4.48 -21.22
N ALA A 119 5.91 -4.88 -20.24
CA ALA A 119 5.91 -4.26 -18.92
C ALA A 119 6.28 -2.76 -19.00
N THR A 120 7.24 -2.40 -19.86
CA THR A 120 7.63 -1.00 -20.09
C THR A 120 6.49 -0.17 -20.67
N GLN A 121 5.74 -0.72 -21.63
CA GLN A 121 4.55 -0.07 -22.20
C GLN A 121 3.48 0.15 -21.13
N LEU A 122 3.20 -0.85 -20.30
CA LEU A 122 2.24 -0.75 -19.20
C LEU A 122 2.59 0.38 -18.22
N ILE A 123 3.87 0.49 -17.85
CA ILE A 123 4.38 1.57 -16.98
C ILE A 123 4.16 2.94 -17.63
N HIS A 124 4.47 3.07 -18.92
CA HIS A 124 4.29 4.32 -19.64
C HIS A 124 2.81 4.75 -19.66
N VAL A 125 1.90 3.82 -19.98
CA VAL A 125 0.44 4.06 -19.95
C VAL A 125 -0.02 4.46 -18.55
N PHE A 126 0.47 3.79 -17.50
CA PHE A 126 0.12 4.14 -16.12
C PHE A 126 0.61 5.54 -15.73
N LYS A 127 1.85 5.91 -16.08
CA LYS A 127 2.40 7.25 -15.81
C LYS A 127 1.54 8.35 -16.46
N GLN A 128 1.11 8.14 -17.71
CA GLN A 128 0.21 9.09 -18.40
C GLN A 128 -1.15 9.21 -17.71
N HIS A 129 -1.75 8.09 -17.32
CA HIS A 129 -3.03 8.07 -16.61
C HIS A 129 -2.93 8.79 -15.24
N THR A 130 -1.84 8.55 -14.50
CA THR A 130 -1.63 9.13 -13.17
C THR A 130 -1.40 10.65 -13.23
N ASN A 131 -0.65 11.14 -14.22
CA ASN A 131 -0.44 12.58 -14.42
C ASN A 131 -1.76 13.31 -14.71
N THR A 132 -2.63 12.70 -15.52
CA THR A 132 -3.95 13.25 -15.85
C THR A 132 -4.85 13.35 -14.61
N GLN A 133 -4.84 12.33 -13.76
CA GLN A 133 -5.60 12.30 -12.50
C GLN A 133 -5.08 13.34 -11.49
N GLN A 134 -3.76 13.49 -11.37
CA GLN A 134 -3.13 14.46 -10.46
C GLN A 134 -3.37 15.92 -10.87
N GLN A 135 -3.43 16.23 -12.16
CA GLN A 135 -3.77 17.57 -12.62
C GLN A 135 -5.22 17.94 -12.27
N ARG A 136 -6.17 16.99 -12.38
CA ARG A 136 -7.58 17.24 -12.02
C ARG A 136 -7.78 17.45 -10.53
N SER A 137 -7.05 16.74 -9.67
CA SER A 137 -7.15 16.92 -8.21
C SER A 137 -6.46 18.18 -7.69
N ARG A 138 -5.45 18.72 -8.37
CA ARG A 138 -4.84 20.02 -8.03
C ARG A 138 -5.76 21.22 -8.31
N LEU A 139 -6.77 21.07 -9.16
CA LEU A 139 -7.78 22.10 -9.42
C LEU A 139 -8.87 22.15 -8.34
N ILE A 140 -8.82 21.26 -7.34
CA ILE A 140 -9.68 21.27 -6.16
C ILE A 140 -8.80 21.76 -5.00
N GLU A 141 -8.93 23.03 -4.61
CA GLU A 141 -8.25 23.52 -3.41
C GLU A 141 -8.71 22.73 -2.17
N PRO A 142 -7.79 22.38 -1.25
CA PRO A 142 -8.14 21.57 -0.09
C PRO A 142 -8.99 22.37 0.88
N ILE A 143 -10.31 22.13 0.88
CA ILE A 143 -11.16 22.53 2.00
C ILE A 143 -10.85 21.58 3.16
N TYR A 144 -10.34 22.16 4.25
CA TYR A 144 -10.09 21.63 5.60
C TYR A 144 -8.64 21.19 5.95
N PRO A 145 -8.02 21.82 6.97
CA PRO A 145 -6.73 21.39 7.49
C PRO A 145 -6.88 20.10 8.30
N ILE A 146 -6.04 19.11 7.99
CA ILE A 146 -5.88 17.91 8.81
C ILE A 146 -5.16 18.33 10.10
N VAL A 147 -5.92 18.66 11.13
CA VAL A 147 -5.38 18.88 12.48
C VAL A 147 -5.03 17.51 13.07
N HIS A 148 -3.81 17.06 12.85
CA HIS A 148 -3.25 15.96 13.64
C HIS A 148 -3.10 16.42 15.10
N LYS A 149 -4.09 16.09 15.94
CA LYS A 149 -4.12 16.41 17.39
C LYS A 149 -3.11 15.63 18.25
N ARG A 150 -2.03 15.08 17.67
CA ARG A 150 -0.99 14.40 18.45
C ARG A 150 0.39 14.77 17.91
N PRO A 151 1.22 15.49 18.68
CA PRO A 151 2.57 15.81 18.27
C PRO A 151 3.41 14.52 18.13
N LEU A 152 4.18 14.47 17.04
CA LEU A 152 5.05 13.36 16.60
C LEU A 152 6.35 13.21 17.42
N CYS A 153 6.36 13.68 18.66
CA CYS A 153 7.55 13.58 19.51
C CYS A 153 7.17 13.13 20.93
N ILE A 154 8.06 12.28 21.47
CA ILE A 154 8.22 11.91 22.89
C ILE A 154 7.52 10.60 23.30
N HIS A 155 8.15 9.49 22.92
CA HIS A 155 8.29 8.31 23.79
C HIS A 155 9.77 7.89 23.83
N GLY A 156 10.57 8.75 24.44
CA GLY A 156 11.75 8.34 25.20
C GLY A 156 11.55 8.90 26.60
N THR A 157 11.17 8.08 27.57
CA THR A 157 11.18 8.50 28.97
C THR A 157 12.61 8.42 29.51
N PRO A 158 12.99 9.39 30.35
CA PRO A 158 13.65 9.00 31.58
C PRO A 158 12.99 9.66 32.80
N ASN A 159 12.71 8.82 33.79
CA ASN A 159 12.57 9.01 35.23
C ASN A 159 11.76 10.19 35.81
N SER A 160 10.94 9.81 36.79
CA SER A 160 10.25 10.64 37.77
C SER A 160 11.12 11.78 38.31
N PHE A 161 10.86 13.02 37.86
CA PHE A 161 10.86 14.22 38.72
C PHE A 161 10.40 15.53 38.05
N ASN A 162 10.19 15.62 36.72
CA ASN A 162 9.84 16.91 36.09
C ASN A 162 8.63 16.85 35.14
N GLN A 163 7.42 16.81 35.70
CA GLN A 163 6.16 17.11 34.99
C GLN A 163 5.25 18.04 35.82
N LEU A 164 5.73 19.24 36.17
CA LEU A 164 4.88 20.25 36.82
C LEU A 164 4.83 21.60 36.09
N LEU A 165 5.30 21.72 34.84
CA LEU A 165 5.46 23.04 34.20
C LEU A 165 4.94 23.17 32.76
N THR A 166 4.05 22.28 32.30
CA THR A 166 3.43 22.40 30.96
C THR A 166 1.92 22.60 30.99
N LEU A 167 1.36 23.14 32.09
CA LEU A 167 -0.07 23.44 32.22
C LEU A 167 -0.41 24.90 32.57
N THR A 168 0.48 25.87 32.34
CA THR A 168 0.15 27.29 32.60
C THR A 168 0.75 28.27 31.57
N SER A 169 0.54 28.06 30.26
CA SER A 169 0.50 29.15 29.26
C SER A 169 0.27 28.56 27.87
N GLY A 170 -0.60 29.07 27.00
CA GLY A 170 -1.45 30.23 27.08
C GLY A 170 -2.78 29.91 26.42
N HIS A 171 -3.84 30.13 27.18
CA HIS A 171 -5.15 30.46 26.65
C HIS A 171 -5.29 31.97 26.82
N LEU A 172 -5.84 32.64 25.80
CA LEU A 172 -6.48 33.97 25.77
C LEU A 172 -5.69 35.14 25.16
N ARG A 173 -6.18 35.54 23.97
CA ARG A 173 -6.54 36.90 23.53
C ARG A 173 -5.46 37.99 23.58
N CYS A 174 -4.94 38.37 22.41
CA CYS A 174 -5.31 39.53 21.58
C CYS A 174 -4.60 39.42 20.24
#